data_AF-A0A963S8G6-F1
#
_entry.id   AF-A0A963S8G6-F1
#
_cell.length_a   1.000
_cell.length_b   1.000
_cell.length_c   1.000
_cell.angle_alpha   90.00
_cell.angle_beta   90.00
_cell.angle_gamma   90.00
#
_symmetry.space_group_name_H-M   'P 1'
#
loop_
_entity.id
_entity.type
_entity.pdbx_description
1 polymer ?
#
loop_
_entity_poly.entity_id
_entity_poly.type
_entity_poly.pdbx_seq_one_letter_code
_entity_poly.pdbx_strand_id
1 'polypeptide(L)'
;QANRQPGSTIKPFVYATGLDAGMTPATLVMDGTFCVYQGASLGQKCFRNFGGGGGAGNKPMRWGLEQSRNLMTVHIANDAGMDNVTRTFKNMGIGDYKPYLSFALGAGDTTVLRMVNAYAALANNGVQYPATVMDYVQDRNGKVIWRADNRRCVGCNMAEWDGKTMPRFEPRGKQVMDPRTAYQTVHMLEGVVTRGTATVLRDLKLPLFGKTGTTTGPTNVWFVGGSQKYVGGVYLGFDQPRSLGGYAQGGRIAAPIFKQFITETKSRWTATPFVAPAGVRMVKIDRLSGKRVTGGQPGEDPKSAIIWEAFKPDTEPKRKTNVDDFVAKRDALIAEVRRSRAPKQAARSNDAVATEIRDFAEEQGGVY
;
A
#
# COMPACT_ATOMS: atom_id res chain seq x y z
N GLN A 1 20.19 -18.53 7.95
CA GLN A 1 19.12 -17.50 8.01
C GLN A 1 18.00 -17.93 7.08
N ALA A 2 16.73 -17.88 7.51
CA ALA A 2 15.61 -18.36 6.70
C ALA A 2 15.19 -17.32 5.64
N ASN A 3 15.50 -17.60 4.38
CA ASN A 3 15.02 -16.84 3.22
C ASN A 3 13.65 -17.38 2.81
N ARG A 4 12.64 -16.52 2.89
CA ARG A 4 11.24 -16.92 2.74
C ARG A 4 10.45 -15.83 2.03
N GLN A 5 9.43 -16.25 1.30
CA GLN A 5 8.52 -15.35 0.61
C GLN A 5 7.69 -14.55 1.64
N PRO A 6 7.76 -13.20 1.63
CA PRO A 6 7.00 -12.34 2.54
C PRO A 6 5.50 -12.29 2.18
N GLY A 7 5.16 -12.62 0.93
CA GLY A 7 3.81 -12.51 0.40
C GLY A 7 3.26 -11.09 0.53
N SER A 8 2.01 -10.97 1.00
CA SER A 8 1.32 -9.67 1.09
C SER A 8 1.92 -8.65 2.07
N THR A 9 2.93 -8.99 2.87
CA THR A 9 3.63 -8.00 3.71
C THR A 9 4.52 -7.05 2.89
N ILE A 10 4.80 -7.34 1.61
CA ILE A 10 5.56 -6.43 0.75
C ILE A 10 4.71 -5.29 0.17
N LYS A 11 3.38 -5.47 0.15
CA LYS A 11 2.44 -4.53 -0.48
C LYS A 11 2.60 -3.08 -0.03
N PRO A 12 2.83 -2.76 1.25
CA PRO A 12 2.94 -1.35 1.66
C PRO A 12 4.01 -0.59 0.91
N PHE A 13 5.11 -1.24 0.53
CA PHE A 13 6.19 -0.62 -0.24
C PHE A 13 5.84 -0.43 -1.72
N VAL A 14 4.99 -1.29 -2.28
CA VAL A 14 4.38 -1.08 -3.61
C VAL A 14 3.46 0.13 -3.58
N TYR A 15 2.63 0.24 -2.55
CA TYR A 15 1.71 1.36 -2.37
C TYR A 15 2.46 2.67 -2.12
N ALA A 16 3.53 2.64 -1.30
CA ALA A 16 4.43 3.76 -1.11
C ALA A 16 5.04 4.23 -2.44
N THR A 17 5.46 3.29 -3.30
CA THR A 17 5.96 3.63 -4.64
C THR A 17 4.88 4.30 -5.50
N GLY A 18 3.64 3.81 -5.44
CA GLY A 18 2.49 4.46 -6.09
C GLY A 18 2.25 5.89 -5.60
N LEU A 19 2.36 6.12 -4.29
CA LEU A 19 2.26 7.46 -3.69
C LEU A 19 3.40 8.40 -4.10
N ASP A 20 4.59 7.86 -4.34
CA ASP A 20 5.72 8.63 -4.89
C ASP A 20 5.58 8.88 -6.39
N ALA A 21 4.88 8.01 -7.11
CA ALA A 21 4.52 8.17 -8.52
C ALA A 21 3.30 9.09 -8.76
N GLY A 22 2.82 9.80 -7.74
CA GLY A 22 1.74 10.79 -7.85
C GLY A 22 0.34 10.28 -7.55
N MET A 23 0.19 9.01 -7.14
CA MET A 23 -1.08 8.53 -6.58
C MET A 23 -1.31 9.10 -5.18
N THR A 24 -2.54 9.04 -4.71
CA THR A 24 -2.95 9.45 -3.36
C THR A 24 -3.70 8.30 -2.68
N PRO A 25 -3.83 8.31 -1.34
CA PRO A 25 -4.63 7.29 -0.64
C PRO A 25 -6.09 7.21 -1.12
N ALA A 26 -6.60 8.30 -1.69
CA ALA A 26 -7.95 8.42 -2.26
C ALA A 26 -8.05 8.08 -3.75
N THR A 27 -6.93 7.86 -4.45
CA THR A 27 -6.93 7.50 -5.87
C THR A 27 -7.72 6.21 -6.07
N LEU A 28 -8.69 6.23 -6.99
CA LEU A 28 -9.51 5.07 -7.31
C LEU A 28 -8.73 4.11 -8.20
N VAL A 29 -8.53 2.89 -7.72
CA VAL A 29 -7.84 1.81 -8.43
C VAL A 29 -8.83 0.68 -8.68
N MET A 30 -8.75 0.10 -9.88
CA MET A 30 -9.62 -1.01 -10.27
C MET A 30 -9.22 -2.29 -9.53
N ASP A 31 -10.16 -2.90 -8.81
CA ASP A 31 -10.03 -4.27 -8.29
C ASP A 31 -10.56 -5.26 -9.32
N GLY A 32 -9.92 -5.34 -10.49
CA GLY A 32 -10.39 -6.15 -11.63
C GLY A 32 -9.28 -6.99 -12.26
N THR A 33 -9.66 -8.03 -13.01
CA THR A 33 -8.70 -8.90 -13.71
C THR A 33 -7.71 -8.07 -14.51
N PHE A 34 -6.43 -8.35 -14.33
CA PHE A 34 -5.36 -7.67 -15.04
C PHE A 34 -4.54 -8.69 -15.81
N CYS A 35 -4.42 -8.50 -17.12
CA CYS A 35 -3.70 -9.42 -17.98
C CYS A 35 -2.52 -8.71 -18.64
N VAL A 36 -1.34 -9.31 -18.54
CA VAL A 36 -0.10 -8.78 -19.12
C VAL A 36 0.47 -9.79 -20.08
N TYR A 37 0.83 -9.33 -21.27
CA TYR A 37 1.56 -10.13 -22.23
C TYR A 37 3.04 -10.17 -21.86
N GLN A 38 3.59 -11.37 -21.66
CA GLN A 38 4.97 -11.59 -21.22
C GLN A 38 5.91 -12.01 -22.35
N GLY A 39 5.49 -11.83 -23.61
CA GLY A 39 6.23 -12.25 -24.80
C GLY A 39 5.71 -13.56 -25.40
N ALA A 40 6.18 -13.89 -26.60
CA ALA A 40 5.70 -15.04 -27.38
C ALA A 40 5.90 -16.39 -26.66
N SER A 41 6.95 -16.52 -25.85
CA SER A 41 7.28 -17.74 -25.12
C SER A 41 6.47 -17.95 -23.83
N LEU A 42 5.98 -16.88 -23.20
CA LEU A 42 5.27 -16.94 -21.90
C LEU A 42 3.78 -16.60 -22.03
N GLY A 43 3.35 -16.06 -23.17
CA GLY A 43 1.96 -15.75 -23.47
C GLY A 43 1.38 -14.65 -22.58
N GLN A 44 0.05 -14.65 -22.48
CA GLN A 44 -0.68 -13.68 -21.65
C GLN A 44 -0.91 -14.24 -20.24
N LYS A 45 -0.39 -13.55 -19.24
CA LYS A 45 -0.60 -13.87 -17.83
C LYS A 45 -1.69 -12.99 -17.24
N CYS A 46 -2.79 -13.61 -16.81
CA CYS A 46 -3.87 -12.93 -16.13
C CYS A 46 -3.81 -13.14 -14.62
N PHE A 47 -3.75 -12.05 -13.87
CA PHE A 47 -3.97 -12.02 -12.43
C PHE A 47 -5.48 -11.98 -12.19
N ARG A 48 -6.00 -12.99 -11.47
CA ARG A 48 -7.42 -13.17 -11.18
C ARG A 48 -7.63 -13.37 -9.67
N ASN A 49 -8.83 -13.06 -9.18
CA ASN A 49 -9.21 -13.37 -7.80
C ASN A 49 -9.38 -14.89 -7.61
N PHE A 50 -9.01 -15.39 -6.43
CA PHE A 50 -9.23 -16.78 -6.04
C PHE A 50 -10.74 -17.03 -5.95
N GLY A 51 -11.27 -17.99 -6.72
CA GLY A 51 -12.69 -18.38 -6.68
C GLY A 51 -13.63 -17.74 -7.70
N GLY A 52 -13.13 -17.04 -8.73
CA GLY A 52 -13.96 -16.55 -9.85
C GLY A 52 -14.94 -15.42 -9.53
N GLY A 53 -15.00 -14.97 -8.27
CA GLY A 53 -15.83 -13.83 -7.86
C GLY A 53 -15.40 -12.53 -8.54
N GLY A 54 -16.40 -11.75 -8.97
CA GLY A 54 -16.22 -10.44 -9.59
C GLY A 54 -15.35 -9.51 -8.75
N GLY A 55 -14.62 -8.64 -9.44
CA GLY A 55 -13.88 -7.56 -8.81
C GLY A 55 -14.76 -6.64 -7.97
N ALA A 56 -14.21 -5.99 -6.94
CA ALA A 56 -14.96 -5.00 -6.14
C ALA A 56 -15.21 -3.66 -6.88
N GLY A 57 -14.83 -3.59 -8.16
CA GLY A 57 -14.84 -2.37 -8.97
C GLY A 57 -13.75 -1.39 -8.57
N ASN A 58 -13.94 -0.12 -8.88
CA ASN A 58 -13.01 0.94 -8.50
C ASN A 58 -13.15 1.25 -7.00
N LYS A 59 -12.04 1.18 -6.27
CA LYS A 59 -11.97 1.49 -4.84
C LYS A 59 -10.76 2.38 -4.53
N PRO A 60 -10.81 3.20 -3.47
CA PRO A 60 -9.66 3.99 -3.06
C PRO A 60 -8.43 3.13 -2.77
N MET A 61 -7.24 3.62 -3.09
CA MET A 61 -5.97 2.96 -2.84
C MET A 61 -5.87 2.47 -1.38
N ARG A 62 -6.22 3.30 -0.39
CA ARG A 62 -6.24 2.90 1.02
C ARG A 62 -7.00 1.58 1.25
N TRP A 63 -8.20 1.46 0.70
CA TRP A 63 -9.04 0.27 0.87
C TRP A 63 -8.35 -0.99 0.31
N GLY A 64 -7.66 -0.87 -0.83
CA GLY A 64 -6.90 -1.96 -1.40
C GLY A 64 -5.79 -2.49 -0.48
N LEU A 65 -5.10 -1.59 0.22
CA LEU A 65 -4.07 -1.97 1.19
C LEU A 65 -4.67 -2.60 2.45
N GLU A 66 -5.74 -2.01 2.99
CA GLU A 66 -6.48 -2.48 4.17
C GLU A 66 -7.01 -3.92 3.99
N GLN A 67 -7.64 -4.17 2.84
CA GLN A 67 -8.22 -5.47 2.48
C GLN A 67 -7.21 -6.39 1.78
N SER A 68 -5.96 -5.96 1.61
CA SER A 68 -4.89 -6.73 1.00
C SER A 68 -5.23 -7.27 -0.40
N ARG A 69 -5.90 -6.47 -1.24
CA ARG A 69 -6.36 -6.90 -2.58
C ARG A 69 -5.19 -7.12 -3.53
N ASN A 70 -5.09 -8.30 -4.14
CA ASN A 70 -3.99 -8.63 -5.06
C ASN A 70 -4.09 -7.84 -6.36
N LEU A 71 -5.29 -7.75 -6.94
CA LEU A 71 -5.50 -7.10 -8.24
C LEU A 71 -5.14 -5.62 -8.19
N MET A 72 -5.66 -4.88 -7.19
CA MET A 72 -5.29 -3.47 -7.00
C MET A 72 -3.78 -3.28 -6.81
N THR A 73 -3.08 -4.19 -6.11
CA THR A 73 -1.63 -4.10 -5.94
C THR A 73 -0.91 -4.21 -7.29
N VAL A 74 -1.37 -5.12 -8.17
CA VAL A 74 -0.76 -5.31 -9.49
C VAL A 74 -1.02 -4.10 -10.39
N HIS A 75 -2.23 -3.53 -10.39
CA HIS A 75 -2.55 -2.29 -11.11
C HIS A 75 -1.66 -1.14 -10.63
N ILE A 76 -1.54 -0.93 -9.32
CA ILE A 76 -0.66 0.10 -8.75
C ILE A 76 0.79 -0.11 -9.15
N ALA A 77 1.28 -1.36 -9.09
CA ALA A 77 2.66 -1.67 -9.46
C ALA A 77 2.95 -1.45 -10.95
N ASN A 78 1.96 -1.75 -11.81
CA ASN A 78 2.05 -1.49 -13.23
C ASN A 78 2.09 0.02 -13.51
N ASP A 79 1.16 0.78 -12.94
CA ASP A 79 1.02 2.22 -13.17
C ASP A 79 2.21 3.00 -12.58
N ALA A 80 2.74 2.58 -11.43
CA ALA A 80 3.93 3.18 -10.82
C ALA A 80 5.24 2.77 -11.53
N GLY A 81 5.20 1.71 -12.35
CA GLY A 81 6.36 1.10 -12.98
C GLY A 81 7.12 0.15 -12.05
N MET A 82 7.31 -1.10 -12.50
CA MET A 82 8.00 -2.12 -11.70
C MET A 82 9.46 -1.79 -11.38
N ASP A 83 10.15 -1.00 -12.21
CA ASP A 83 11.51 -0.55 -11.91
C ASP A 83 11.58 0.39 -10.70
N ASN A 84 10.55 1.23 -10.51
CA ASN A 84 10.45 2.07 -9.33
C ASN A 84 10.15 1.20 -8.09
N VAL A 85 9.30 0.19 -8.24
CA VAL A 85 8.94 -0.74 -7.15
C VAL A 85 10.16 -1.53 -6.68
N THR A 86 10.94 -2.10 -7.58
CA THR A 86 12.16 -2.85 -7.23
C THR A 86 13.24 -1.94 -6.66
N ARG A 87 13.37 -0.70 -7.15
CA ARG A 87 14.25 0.32 -6.56
C ARG A 87 13.86 0.64 -5.12
N THR A 88 12.56 0.79 -4.83
CA THR A 88 12.06 0.96 -3.46
C THR A 88 12.43 -0.24 -2.58
N PHE A 89 12.21 -1.47 -3.06
CA PHE A 89 12.58 -2.68 -2.31
C PHE A 89 14.09 -2.74 -1.99
N LYS A 90 14.94 -2.38 -2.96
CA LYS A 90 16.39 -2.33 -2.79
C LYS A 90 16.81 -1.25 -1.79
N ASN A 91 16.26 -0.04 -1.92
CA ASN A 91 16.56 1.08 -1.03
C ASN A 91 16.15 0.80 0.43
N MET A 92 15.03 0.11 0.62
CA MET A 92 14.52 -0.28 1.94
C MET A 92 15.24 -1.53 2.52
N GLY A 93 16.18 -2.13 1.77
CA GLY A 93 16.92 -3.31 2.21
C GLY A 93 16.09 -4.61 2.27
N ILE A 94 14.97 -4.68 1.55
CA ILE A 94 14.09 -5.86 1.52
C ILE A 94 14.71 -6.98 0.68
N GLY A 95 15.19 -6.62 -0.50
CA GLY A 95 15.80 -7.55 -1.46
C GLY A 95 16.05 -6.87 -2.81
N ASP A 96 16.89 -7.49 -3.63
CA ASP A 96 17.13 -7.08 -5.02
C ASP A 96 16.37 -8.04 -5.93
N TYR A 97 15.34 -7.52 -6.63
CA TYR A 97 14.42 -8.33 -7.43
C TYR A 97 14.32 -7.79 -8.84
N LYS A 98 14.03 -8.67 -9.79
CA LYS A 98 13.76 -8.30 -11.18
C LYS A 98 12.40 -7.57 -11.27
N PRO A 99 12.17 -6.67 -12.25
CA PRO A 99 10.95 -5.88 -12.37
C PRO A 99 9.75 -6.68 -12.92
N TYR A 100 9.44 -7.83 -12.32
CA TYR A 100 8.26 -8.62 -12.63
C TYR A 100 7.13 -8.35 -11.65
N LEU A 101 5.89 -8.25 -12.16
CA LEU A 101 4.69 -7.99 -11.35
C LEU A 101 4.43 -9.03 -10.26
N SER A 102 4.96 -10.25 -10.37
CA SER A 102 4.90 -11.25 -9.30
C SER A 102 5.60 -10.79 -8.02
N PHE A 103 6.66 -9.99 -8.12
CA PHE A 103 7.36 -9.46 -6.95
C PHE A 103 6.54 -8.41 -6.20
N ALA A 104 5.64 -7.69 -6.88
CA ALA A 104 4.66 -6.81 -6.21
C ALA A 104 3.69 -7.59 -5.29
N LEU A 105 3.53 -8.90 -5.54
CA LEU A 105 2.72 -9.81 -4.71
C LEU A 105 3.56 -10.58 -3.66
N GLY A 106 4.87 -10.33 -3.60
CA GLY A 106 5.77 -10.94 -2.61
C GLY A 106 6.31 -12.31 -3.00
N ALA A 107 6.53 -12.55 -4.30
CA ALA A 107 7.15 -13.78 -4.80
C ALA A 107 8.67 -13.90 -4.55
N GLY A 108 9.34 -12.83 -4.09
CA GLY A 108 10.78 -12.82 -3.81
C GLY A 108 11.09 -13.19 -2.38
N ASP A 109 12.27 -13.77 -2.14
CA ASP A 109 12.67 -14.19 -0.80
C ASP A 109 13.36 -13.09 0.00
N THR A 110 13.02 -13.00 1.29
CA THR A 110 13.63 -12.07 2.23
C THR A 110 13.75 -12.70 3.63
N THR A 111 14.28 -11.96 4.60
CA THR A 111 14.40 -12.39 5.99
C THR A 111 13.50 -11.55 6.90
N VAL A 112 13.12 -12.11 8.06
CA VAL A 112 12.34 -11.39 9.08
C VAL A 112 13.04 -10.08 9.47
N LEU A 113 14.36 -10.12 9.68
CA LEU A 113 15.13 -8.95 10.07
C LEU A 113 15.06 -7.83 9.02
N ARG A 114 15.18 -8.16 7.73
CA ARG A 114 15.06 -7.19 6.64
C ARG A 114 13.66 -6.56 6.58
N MET A 115 12.62 -7.38 6.71
CA MET A 115 11.24 -6.90 6.72
C MET A 115 10.93 -6.01 7.93
N VAL A 116 11.34 -6.42 9.13
CA VAL A 116 11.17 -5.61 10.34
C VAL A 116 11.90 -4.27 10.21
N ASN A 117 13.14 -4.28 9.69
CA ASN A 117 13.89 -3.04 9.50
C ASN A 117 13.24 -2.11 8.45
N ALA A 118 12.64 -2.67 7.40
CA ALA A 118 11.90 -1.89 6.41
C ALA A 118 10.61 -1.26 7.00
N TYR A 119 9.89 -1.99 7.85
CA TYR A 119 8.73 -1.44 8.58
C TYR A 119 9.14 -0.43 9.65
N ALA A 120 10.29 -0.62 10.31
CA ALA A 120 10.84 0.36 11.24
C ALA A 120 11.14 1.68 10.54
N ALA A 121 11.66 1.64 9.31
CA ALA A 121 11.84 2.84 8.51
C ALA A 121 10.51 3.54 8.18
N LEU A 122 9.42 2.80 7.93
CA LEU A 122 8.08 3.40 7.75
C LEU A 122 7.61 4.10 9.03
N ALA A 123 7.71 3.43 10.19
CA ALA A 123 7.33 3.99 11.48
C ALA A 123 8.16 5.23 11.86
N ASN A 124 9.40 5.30 11.37
CA ASN A 124 10.34 6.37 11.61
C ASN A 124 10.43 7.38 10.44
N ASN A 125 9.30 7.68 9.80
CA ASN A 125 9.20 8.71 8.75
C ASN A 125 10.22 8.56 7.60
N GLY A 126 10.50 7.33 7.20
CA GLY A 126 11.38 7.00 6.07
C GLY A 126 12.87 6.95 6.40
N VAL A 127 13.27 7.14 7.67
CA VAL A 127 14.67 6.99 8.10
C VAL A 127 14.93 5.57 8.56
N GLN A 128 15.86 4.88 7.88
CA GLN A 128 16.29 3.54 8.21
C GLN A 128 17.59 3.53 9.02
N TYR A 129 17.62 2.71 10.07
CA TYR A 129 18.82 2.46 10.86
C TYR A 129 19.40 1.06 10.57
N PRO A 130 20.72 0.86 10.71
CA PRO A 130 21.27 -0.48 10.74
C PRO A 130 20.83 -1.18 12.04
N ALA A 131 20.32 -2.41 11.91
CA ALA A 131 19.94 -3.22 13.06
C ALA A 131 21.19 -3.73 13.80
N THR A 132 21.25 -3.50 15.11
CA THR A 132 22.37 -3.88 15.97
C THR A 132 21.83 -4.55 17.23
N VAL A 133 22.49 -5.61 17.70
CA VAL A 133 22.17 -6.29 18.97
C VAL A 133 23.10 -5.85 20.09
N MET A 134 24.34 -5.49 19.74
CA MET A 134 25.35 -5.01 20.68
C MET A 134 25.46 -3.50 20.54
N ASP A 135 25.42 -2.77 21.66
CA ASP A 135 25.60 -1.31 21.67
C ASP A 135 27.07 -0.90 21.70
N TYR A 136 27.87 -1.54 22.56
CA TYR A 136 29.32 -1.36 22.64
C TYR A 136 30.02 -2.55 23.32
N VAL A 137 31.33 -2.64 23.15
CA VAL A 137 32.22 -3.64 23.76
C VAL A 137 33.36 -2.89 24.47
N GLN A 138 33.64 -3.26 25.72
CA GLN A 138 34.71 -2.69 26.54
C GLN A 138 35.75 -3.74 26.93
N ASP A 139 36.98 -3.29 27.22
CA ASP A 139 38.00 -4.11 27.86
C ASP A 139 37.84 -4.16 29.40
N ARG A 140 38.69 -4.93 30.09
CA ARG A 140 38.67 -5.07 31.56
C ARG A 140 38.90 -3.76 32.32
N ASN A 141 39.47 -2.75 31.66
CA ASN A 141 39.80 -1.45 32.22
C ASN A 141 38.71 -0.41 31.91
N GLY A 142 37.62 -0.80 31.24
CA GLY A 142 36.53 0.09 30.85
C GLY A 142 36.77 0.84 29.52
N LYS A 143 37.84 0.55 28.77
CA LYS A 143 38.09 1.17 27.47
C LYS A 143 37.15 0.60 26.42
N VAL A 144 36.39 1.46 25.74
CA VAL A 144 35.51 1.05 24.63
C VAL A 144 36.36 0.62 23.44
N ILE A 145 36.29 -0.67 23.09
CA ILE A 145 36.96 -1.30 21.93
C ILE A 145 36.13 -1.11 20.67
N TRP A 146 34.82 -1.23 20.78
CA TRP A 146 33.89 -1.12 19.67
C TRP A 146 32.56 -0.52 20.14
N ARG A 147 31.88 0.21 19.26
CA ARG A 147 30.54 0.73 19.48
C ARG A 147 29.73 0.68 18.19
N ALA A 148 28.44 0.42 18.31
CA ALA A 148 27.51 0.38 17.19
C ALA A 148 27.18 1.81 16.71
N ASP A 149 27.12 2.75 17.65
CA ASP A 149 26.89 4.15 17.35
C ASP A 149 28.22 4.90 17.13
N ASN A 150 28.54 5.12 15.86
CA ASN A 150 29.77 5.80 15.45
C ASN A 150 29.58 7.30 15.19
N ARG A 151 28.44 7.88 15.61
CA ARG A 151 28.24 9.32 15.47
C ARG A 151 29.33 10.11 16.18
N ARG A 152 29.89 11.08 15.47
CA ARG A 152 30.82 12.04 16.06
C ARG A 152 29.98 13.03 16.87
N CYS A 153 30.38 13.28 18.11
CA CYS A 153 29.90 14.44 18.83
C CYS A 153 31.03 15.46 18.94
N VAL A 154 30.90 16.55 18.18
CA VAL A 154 31.82 17.68 18.28
C VAL A 154 31.42 18.49 19.50
N GLY A 155 32.35 18.68 20.45
CA GLY A 155 32.08 19.46 21.66
C GLY A 155 31.36 18.73 22.80
N CYS A 156 31.09 17.41 22.72
CA CYS A 156 30.49 16.68 23.86
C CYS A 156 31.40 16.59 25.09
N ASN A 157 32.73 16.64 24.90
CA ASN A 157 33.74 16.51 25.96
C ASN A 157 34.54 17.82 26.12
N MET A 158 33.85 18.96 26.24
CA MET A 158 34.53 20.23 26.56
C MET A 158 34.95 20.24 28.03
N ALA A 159 36.15 20.75 28.32
CA ALA A 159 36.65 20.89 29.70
C ALA A 159 35.82 21.91 30.50
N GLU A 160 35.38 22.98 29.84
CA GLU A 160 34.47 23.99 30.39
C GLU A 160 33.34 24.26 29.41
N TRP A 161 32.14 24.52 29.94
CA TRP A 161 30.95 24.80 29.16
C TRP A 161 30.92 26.25 28.67
N ASP A 162 30.71 26.49 27.38
CA ASP A 162 30.77 27.81 26.74
C ASP A 162 29.46 28.62 26.81
N GLY A 163 28.45 28.12 27.52
CA GLY A 163 27.15 28.77 27.68
C GLY A 163 26.20 28.60 26.48
N LYS A 164 26.63 27.95 25.39
CA LYS A 164 25.78 27.73 24.22
C LYS A 164 24.86 26.53 24.38
N THR A 165 24.02 26.29 23.38
CA THR A 165 23.16 25.10 23.34
C THR A 165 24.01 23.83 23.34
N MET A 166 23.56 22.82 24.11
CA MET A 166 24.23 21.53 24.18
C MET A 166 24.47 20.93 22.79
N PRO A 167 25.71 20.49 22.49
CA PRO A 167 26.01 19.81 21.24
C PRO A 167 25.09 18.61 21.07
N ARG A 168 24.41 18.53 19.92
CA ARG A 168 23.59 17.39 19.56
C ARG A 168 24.37 16.46 18.65
N PHE A 169 24.15 15.17 18.80
CA PHE A 169 24.66 14.20 17.84
C PHE A 169 24.08 14.48 16.46
N GLU A 170 24.91 14.28 15.43
CA GLU A 170 24.43 14.26 14.05
C GLU A 170 23.26 13.27 13.90
N PRO A 171 22.28 13.57 13.03
CA PRO A 171 21.22 12.62 12.71
C PRO A 171 21.81 11.27 12.26
N ARG A 172 21.37 10.19 12.90
CA ARG A 172 21.75 8.83 12.48
C ARG A 172 20.82 8.37 11.36
N GLY A 173 21.27 7.36 10.61
CA GLY A 173 20.43 6.62 9.68
C GLY A 173 20.45 7.17 8.27
N LYS A 174 19.80 6.45 7.37
CA LYS A 174 19.70 6.80 5.95
C LYS A 174 18.25 7.13 5.64
N GLN A 175 17.99 8.28 5.04
CA GLN A 175 16.67 8.57 4.46
C GLN A 175 16.48 7.67 3.23
N VAL A 176 15.54 6.74 3.31
CA VAL A 176 15.28 5.74 2.25
C VAL A 176 13.94 5.94 1.55
N MET A 177 13.05 6.76 2.12
CA MET A 177 11.72 7.09 1.61
C MET A 177 11.34 8.52 2.00
N ASP A 178 10.49 9.21 1.24
CA ASP A 178 9.98 10.52 1.65
C ASP A 178 9.19 10.42 2.98
N PRO A 179 9.41 11.33 3.95
CA PRO A 179 8.70 11.30 5.24
C PRO A 179 7.18 11.30 5.11
N ARG A 180 6.64 12.06 4.15
CA ARG A 180 5.19 12.18 3.93
C ARG A 180 4.64 10.87 3.38
N THR A 181 5.35 10.23 2.45
CA THR A 181 4.99 8.91 1.92
C THR A 181 5.02 7.83 2.98
N ALA A 182 6.05 7.83 3.83
CA ALA A 182 6.15 6.90 4.95
C ALA A 182 4.96 7.06 5.90
N TYR A 183 4.62 8.30 6.29
CA TYR A 183 3.48 8.58 7.14
C TYR A 183 2.14 8.19 6.48
N GLN A 184 1.92 8.53 5.21
CA GLN A 184 0.72 8.11 4.47
C GLN A 184 0.58 6.57 4.43
N THR A 185 1.69 5.87 4.23
CA THR A 185 1.71 4.40 4.21
C THR A 185 1.37 3.83 5.59
N VAL A 186 1.97 4.35 6.66
CA VAL A 186 1.66 3.95 8.04
C VAL A 186 0.19 4.22 8.37
N HIS A 187 -0.32 5.39 8.00
CA HIS A 187 -1.71 5.78 8.23
C HIS A 187 -2.71 4.88 7.49
N MET A 188 -2.37 4.41 6.29
CA MET A 188 -3.16 3.37 5.61
C MET A 188 -3.03 2.00 6.31
N LEU A 189 -1.85 1.66 6.84
CA LEU A 189 -1.59 0.43 7.58
C LEU A 189 -2.30 0.36 8.94
N GLU A 190 -2.56 1.48 9.61
CA GLU A 190 -3.46 1.53 10.78
C GLU A 190 -4.88 1.06 10.41
N GLY A 191 -5.30 1.32 9.16
CA GLY A 191 -6.53 0.80 8.58
C GLY A 191 -6.60 -0.73 8.55
N VAL A 192 -5.45 -1.40 8.35
CA VAL A 192 -5.38 -2.86 8.33
C VAL A 192 -5.72 -3.47 9.70
N VAL A 193 -5.30 -2.81 10.77
CA VAL A 193 -5.56 -3.23 12.16
C VAL A 193 -6.96 -2.83 12.61
N THR A 194 -7.44 -1.65 12.22
CA THR A 194 -8.74 -1.13 12.68
C THR A 194 -9.94 -1.75 11.95
N ARG A 195 -9.81 -2.04 10.65
CA ARG A 195 -10.92 -2.49 9.78
C ARG A 195 -10.53 -3.46 8.66
N GLY A 196 -9.27 -3.89 8.60
CA GLY A 196 -8.75 -4.75 7.55
C GLY A 196 -8.48 -6.18 7.98
N THR A 197 -7.38 -6.73 7.47
CA THR A 197 -7.01 -8.15 7.68
C THR A 197 -6.44 -8.48 9.06
N ALA A 198 -6.12 -7.49 9.90
CA ALA A 198 -5.49 -7.66 11.22
C ALA A 198 -6.36 -7.17 12.39
N THR A 199 -7.69 -7.20 12.23
CA THR A 199 -8.67 -6.73 13.24
C THR A 199 -8.61 -7.45 14.58
N VAL A 200 -7.96 -8.61 14.65
CA VAL A 200 -7.70 -9.33 15.90
C VAL A 200 -6.89 -8.52 16.91
N LEU A 201 -6.08 -7.56 16.44
CA LEU A 201 -5.26 -6.66 17.28
C LEU A 201 -6.03 -5.42 17.78
N ARG A 202 -7.24 -5.18 17.26
CA ARG A 202 -8.00 -3.94 17.50
C ARG A 202 -8.41 -3.74 18.96
N ASP A 203 -8.72 -4.83 19.65
CA ASP A 203 -9.14 -4.81 21.06
C ASP A 203 -8.02 -4.46 22.04
N LEU A 204 -6.76 -4.43 21.59
CA LEU A 204 -5.64 -3.91 22.36
C LEU A 204 -5.77 -2.40 22.64
N LYS A 205 -6.58 -1.67 21.85
CA LYS A 205 -6.80 -0.21 21.96
C LYS A 205 -5.49 0.59 21.93
N LEU A 206 -4.54 0.14 21.12
CA LEU A 206 -3.26 0.80 20.89
C LEU A 206 -3.19 1.31 19.43
N PRO A 207 -2.50 2.44 19.17
CA PRO A 207 -2.25 2.92 17.81
C PRO A 207 -1.23 2.01 17.14
N LEU A 208 -1.73 0.95 16.51
CA LEU A 208 -0.93 -0.07 15.86
C LEU A 208 -1.13 -0.01 14.35
N PHE A 209 -0.03 -0.14 13.63
CA PHE A 209 -0.01 -0.37 12.19
C PHE A 209 0.53 -1.78 11.92
N GLY A 210 0.14 -2.40 10.82
CA GLY A 210 0.73 -3.67 10.46
C GLY A 210 0.10 -4.30 9.23
N LYS A 211 0.75 -5.35 8.74
CA LYS A 211 0.31 -6.06 7.55
C LYS A 211 0.44 -7.56 7.74
N THR A 212 -0.61 -8.26 7.31
CA THR A 212 -0.62 -9.71 7.18
C THR A 212 0.01 -10.15 5.86
N GLY A 213 0.73 -11.26 5.89
CA GLY A 213 1.25 -11.96 4.71
C GLY A 213 0.83 -13.41 4.70
N THR A 214 0.46 -13.89 3.53
CA THR A 214 0.13 -15.30 3.28
C THR A 214 0.54 -15.61 1.84
N THR A 215 1.23 -16.73 1.63
CA THR A 215 1.63 -17.21 0.30
C THR A 215 0.57 -18.15 -0.29
N THR A 216 0.65 -18.39 -1.60
CA THR A 216 -0.23 -19.36 -2.28
C THR A 216 0.11 -20.78 -1.81
N GLY A 217 -0.91 -21.59 -1.49
CA GLY A 217 -0.73 -22.92 -0.88
C GLY A 217 -0.07 -22.82 0.49
N PRO A 218 -0.68 -22.07 1.43
CA PRO A 218 -0.03 -21.29 2.50
C PRO A 218 1.11 -22.04 3.18
N THR A 219 2.32 -21.86 2.65
CA THR A 219 3.57 -22.40 3.19
C THR A 219 4.20 -21.44 4.19
N ASN A 220 3.92 -20.13 4.02
CA ASN A 220 4.50 -19.06 4.80
C ASN A 220 3.39 -18.12 5.28
N VAL A 221 3.37 -17.87 6.58
CA VAL A 221 2.42 -16.98 7.24
C VAL A 221 3.19 -15.91 7.99
N TRP A 222 2.83 -14.65 7.75
CA TRP A 222 3.54 -13.49 8.26
C TRP A 222 2.61 -12.48 8.92
N PHE A 223 3.14 -11.79 9.91
CA PHE A 223 2.64 -10.52 10.36
C PHE A 223 3.83 -9.60 10.65
N VAL A 224 3.83 -8.38 10.12
CA VAL A 224 4.84 -7.36 10.44
C VAL A 224 4.13 -6.06 10.76
N GLY A 225 4.49 -5.42 11.87
CA GLY A 225 3.80 -4.23 12.36
C GLY A 225 4.23 -3.85 13.77
N GLY A 226 3.56 -2.86 14.33
CA GLY A 226 3.85 -2.38 15.68
C GLY A 226 3.29 -0.99 15.94
N SER A 227 3.97 -0.25 16.80
CA SER A 227 3.72 1.16 17.12
C SER A 227 4.83 2.03 16.53
N GLN A 228 4.78 3.34 16.77
CA GLN A 228 5.88 4.23 16.38
C GLN A 228 7.20 3.91 17.10
N LYS A 229 7.15 3.35 18.32
CA LYS A 229 8.35 3.03 19.11
C LYS A 229 8.87 1.61 18.89
N TYR A 230 7.98 0.64 18.71
CA TYR A 230 8.34 -0.77 18.61
C TYR A 230 7.75 -1.37 17.34
N VAL A 231 8.59 -1.98 16.51
CA VAL A 231 8.19 -2.73 15.33
C VAL A 231 8.67 -4.17 15.47
N GLY A 232 7.78 -5.12 15.22
CA GLY A 232 8.07 -6.54 15.27
C GLY A 232 7.56 -7.28 14.04
N GLY A 233 8.08 -8.49 13.85
CA GLY A 233 7.73 -9.37 12.75
C GLY A 233 7.64 -10.80 13.24
N VAL A 234 6.53 -11.46 12.92
CA VAL A 234 6.27 -12.87 13.22
C VAL A 234 6.18 -13.61 11.90
N TYR A 235 6.97 -14.67 11.77
CA TYR A 235 6.97 -15.60 10.65
C TYR A 235 6.69 -17.00 11.16
N LEU A 236 5.80 -17.72 10.48
CA LEU A 236 5.55 -19.14 10.67
C LEU A 236 5.61 -19.86 9.33
N GLY A 237 6.32 -20.98 9.32
CA GLY A 237 6.41 -21.90 8.21
C GLY A 237 7.35 -23.05 8.58
N PHE A 238 7.26 -24.15 7.85
CA PHE A 238 8.13 -25.30 8.07
C PHE A 238 9.50 -25.10 7.42
N ASP A 239 10.53 -25.74 7.99
CA ASP A 239 11.89 -25.67 7.45
C ASP A 239 11.95 -26.19 6.01
N GLN A 240 11.35 -27.35 5.77
CA GLN A 240 11.00 -27.79 4.42
C GLN A 240 9.62 -27.25 4.06
N PRO A 241 9.48 -26.41 3.01
CA PRO A 241 8.21 -25.81 2.64
C PRO A 241 7.12 -26.88 2.43
N ARG A 242 6.15 -26.89 3.33
CA ARG A 242 4.92 -27.68 3.21
C ARG A 242 3.73 -26.83 3.58
N SER A 243 2.56 -27.19 3.06
CA SER A 243 1.32 -26.47 3.35
C SER A 243 1.04 -26.47 4.85
N LEU A 244 0.73 -25.30 5.40
CA LEU A 244 0.24 -25.13 6.78
C LEU A 244 -1.27 -25.46 6.90
N GLY A 245 -1.91 -25.89 5.81
CA GLY A 245 -3.33 -26.17 5.72
C GLY A 245 -4.16 -24.97 5.24
N GLY A 246 -5.34 -25.23 4.67
CA GLY A 246 -6.19 -24.19 4.07
C GLY A 246 -6.68 -23.10 5.03
N TYR A 247 -6.63 -23.36 6.35
CA TYR A 247 -6.98 -22.39 7.39
C TYR A 247 -5.84 -21.44 7.78
N ALA A 248 -4.60 -21.69 7.32
CA ALA A 248 -3.44 -20.92 7.72
C ALA A 248 -3.38 -19.56 7.02
N GLN A 249 -3.71 -18.50 7.76
CA GLN A 249 -3.71 -17.12 7.29
C GLN A 249 -2.96 -16.20 8.26
N GLY A 250 -2.31 -15.15 7.75
CA GLY A 250 -1.58 -14.15 8.54
C GLY A 250 -2.38 -13.58 9.70
N GLY A 251 -3.64 -13.22 9.45
CA GLY A 251 -4.54 -12.66 10.46
C GLY A 251 -5.03 -13.67 11.52
N ARG A 252 -4.91 -14.97 11.27
CA ARG A 252 -5.43 -16.04 12.15
C ARG A 252 -4.35 -16.76 12.95
N ILE A 253 -3.09 -16.73 12.49
CA ILE A 253 -1.98 -17.42 13.17
C ILE A 253 -0.91 -16.42 13.62
N ALA A 254 -0.29 -15.68 12.69
CA ALA A 254 0.82 -14.78 13.04
C ALA A 254 0.36 -13.54 13.85
N ALA A 255 -0.77 -12.93 13.48
CA ALA A 255 -1.28 -11.75 14.19
C ALA A 255 -1.69 -12.05 15.65
N PRO A 256 -2.35 -13.19 15.98
CA PRO A 256 -2.57 -13.58 17.37
C PRO A 256 -1.31 -13.81 18.19
N ILE A 257 -0.25 -14.39 17.62
CA ILE A 257 1.05 -14.54 18.32
C ILE A 257 1.62 -13.16 18.67
N PHE A 258 1.56 -12.22 17.72
CA PHE A 258 1.98 -10.84 17.98
C PHE A 258 1.10 -10.15 19.04
N LYS A 259 -0.21 -10.42 19.04
CA LYS A 259 -1.15 -9.94 20.06
C LYS A 259 -0.80 -10.44 21.45
N GLN A 260 -0.45 -11.73 21.57
CA GLN A 260 -0.04 -12.32 22.84
C GLN A 260 1.21 -11.61 23.37
N PHE A 261 2.22 -11.42 22.52
CA PHE A 261 3.42 -10.68 22.88
C PHE A 261 3.12 -9.26 23.37
N ILE A 262 2.23 -8.51 22.70
CA ILE A 262 1.82 -7.17 23.16
C ILE A 262 1.08 -7.25 24.49
N THR A 263 0.21 -8.23 24.67
CA THR A 263 -0.56 -8.40 25.91
C THR A 263 0.37 -8.65 27.10
N GLU A 264 1.35 -9.54 26.94
CA GLU A 264 2.34 -9.86 27.98
C GLU A 264 3.29 -8.68 28.26
N THR A 265 3.55 -7.84 27.25
CA THR A 265 4.44 -6.67 27.39
C THR A 265 3.70 -5.34 27.51
N LYS A 266 2.39 -5.35 27.80
CA LYS A 266 1.49 -4.19 27.67
C LYS A 266 1.97 -2.93 28.40
N SER A 267 2.62 -3.09 29.55
CA SER A 267 3.21 -1.98 30.33
C SER A 267 4.28 -1.18 29.59
N ARG A 268 4.91 -1.77 28.55
CA ARG A 268 5.91 -1.10 27.70
C ARG A 268 5.29 -0.32 26.55
N TRP A 269 4.03 -0.57 26.22
CA TRP A 269 3.37 0.05 25.07
C TRP A 269 2.63 1.31 25.48
N THR A 270 2.84 2.39 24.72
CA THR A 270 2.19 3.68 24.94
C THR A 270 1.13 3.93 23.89
N ALA A 271 0.01 4.54 24.28
CA ALA A 271 -1.06 4.95 23.36
C ALA A 271 -0.70 6.23 22.55
N THR A 272 0.58 6.45 22.28
CA THR A 272 1.06 7.63 21.55
C THR A 272 0.74 7.46 20.05
N PRO A 273 -0.04 8.36 19.44
CA PRO A 273 -0.36 8.29 18.02
C PRO A 273 0.88 8.57 17.17
N PHE A 274 0.83 8.15 15.90
CA PHE A 274 1.91 8.43 14.95
C PHE A 274 2.05 9.93 14.69
N VAL A 275 3.27 10.44 14.88
CA VAL A 275 3.58 11.86 14.64
C VAL A 275 3.73 12.13 13.15
N ALA A 276 2.85 12.97 12.61
CA ALA A 276 2.91 13.42 11.22
C ALA A 276 4.14 14.31 10.97
N PRO A 277 4.92 14.08 9.91
CA PRO A 277 6.01 14.97 9.53
C PRO A 277 5.49 16.27 8.92
N ALA A 278 6.36 17.28 8.84
CA ALA A 278 6.04 18.55 8.21
C ALA A 278 5.59 18.35 6.74
N GLY A 279 4.59 19.12 6.33
CA GLY A 279 4.02 19.04 4.98
C GLY A 279 2.97 17.95 4.78
N VAL A 280 2.55 17.22 5.81
CA VAL A 280 1.34 16.38 5.71
C VAL A 280 0.10 17.22 6.04
N ARG A 281 -0.93 17.11 5.20
CA ARG A 281 -2.25 17.71 5.45
C ARG A 281 -3.28 16.62 5.72
N MET A 282 -3.97 16.73 6.85
CA MET A 282 -5.09 15.86 7.19
C MET A 282 -6.38 16.44 6.60
N VAL A 283 -7.05 15.68 5.75
CA VAL A 283 -8.28 16.09 5.06
C VAL A 283 -9.38 15.06 5.31
N LYS A 284 -10.60 15.53 5.59
CA LYS A 284 -11.77 14.65 5.71
C LYS A 284 -12.18 14.13 4.34
N ILE A 285 -12.27 12.81 4.22
CA ILE A 285 -12.74 12.15 3.00
C ILE A 285 -13.81 11.11 3.33
N ASP A 286 -14.64 10.81 2.33
CA ASP A 286 -15.48 9.63 2.33
C ASP A 286 -14.64 8.40 1.96
N ARG A 287 -14.63 7.42 2.84
CA ARG A 287 -13.79 6.21 2.77
C ARG A 287 -14.09 5.34 1.57
N LEU A 288 -15.33 5.34 1.08
CA LEU A 288 -15.75 4.48 -0.03
C LEU A 288 -15.51 5.12 -1.40
N SER A 289 -15.73 6.42 -1.52
CA SER A 289 -15.60 7.15 -2.77
C SER A 289 -14.27 7.89 -2.94
N GLY A 290 -13.51 8.09 -1.86
CA GLY A 290 -12.29 8.90 -1.86
C GLY A 290 -12.53 10.41 -2.00
N LYS A 291 -13.78 10.85 -2.07
CA LYS A 291 -14.13 12.27 -2.25
C LYS A 291 -13.94 13.03 -0.95
N ARG A 292 -13.50 14.28 -1.05
CA ARG A 292 -13.41 15.19 0.09
C ARG A 292 -14.80 15.50 0.65
N VAL A 293 -14.92 15.47 1.97
CA VAL A 293 -16.17 15.74 2.70
C VAL A 293 -16.04 17.05 3.48
N THR A 294 -17.06 17.90 3.37
CA THR A 294 -17.10 19.23 4.03
C THR A 294 -17.83 19.18 5.38
N GLY A 295 -19.01 18.57 5.41
CA GLY A 295 -19.85 18.41 6.61
C GLY A 295 -19.63 17.08 7.36
N GLY A 296 -19.94 17.05 8.65
CA GLY A 296 -19.79 15.86 9.50
C GLY A 296 -18.41 15.71 10.14
N GLN A 297 -18.39 14.99 11.27
CA GLN A 297 -17.18 14.61 11.98
C GLN A 297 -16.85 13.14 11.68
N PRO A 298 -15.56 12.78 11.55
CA PRO A 298 -15.16 11.39 11.54
C PRO A 298 -15.68 10.68 12.79
N GLY A 299 -16.41 9.58 12.59
CA GLY A 299 -16.97 8.82 13.70
C GLY A 299 -15.89 7.98 14.40
N GLU A 300 -16.13 7.64 15.67
CA GLU A 300 -15.27 6.73 16.43
C GLU A 300 -15.35 5.27 15.94
N ASP A 301 -16.41 4.91 15.19
CA ASP A 301 -16.53 3.61 14.56
C ASP A 301 -15.41 3.40 13.52
N PRO A 302 -14.59 2.35 13.65
CA PRO A 302 -13.58 1.98 12.66
C PRO A 302 -14.08 1.88 11.22
N LYS A 303 -15.38 1.60 11.01
CA LYS A 303 -16.02 1.48 9.70
C LYS A 303 -16.76 2.74 9.24
N SER A 304 -16.63 3.86 9.97
CA SER A 304 -17.24 5.12 9.61
C SER A 304 -16.99 5.49 8.13
N ALA A 305 -18.00 6.11 7.52
CA ALA A 305 -17.90 6.59 6.14
C ALA A 305 -16.92 7.75 6.05
N ILE A 306 -16.89 8.65 7.05
CA ILE A 306 -16.02 9.82 7.06
C ILE A 306 -14.77 9.48 7.88
N ILE A 307 -13.60 9.65 7.27
CA ILE A 307 -12.30 9.46 7.92
C ILE A 307 -11.38 10.63 7.65
N TRP A 308 -10.42 10.84 8.55
CA TRP A 308 -9.25 11.65 8.22
C TRP A 308 -8.35 10.86 7.27
N GLU A 309 -7.79 11.56 6.27
CA GLU A 309 -6.80 11.03 5.36
C GLU A 309 -5.61 11.97 5.22
N ALA A 310 -4.41 11.38 5.14
CA ALA A 310 -3.15 12.10 5.00
C ALA A 310 -2.82 12.36 3.54
N PHE A 311 -2.60 13.62 3.17
CA PHE A 311 -2.17 14.04 1.83
C PHE A 311 -0.84 14.78 1.88
N LYS A 312 -0.05 14.64 0.81
CA LYS A 312 1.06 15.56 0.51
C LYS A 312 0.46 16.92 0.13
N PRO A 313 1.21 18.03 0.28
CA PRO A 313 0.70 19.35 -0.10
C PRO A 313 0.27 19.36 -1.57
N ASP A 314 -0.87 19.97 -1.85
CA ASP A 314 -1.44 20.15 -3.19
C ASP A 314 -1.86 18.85 -3.92
N THR A 315 -1.86 17.73 -3.20
CA THR A 315 -2.37 16.44 -3.70
C THR A 315 -3.75 16.10 -3.16
N GLU A 316 -4.29 16.91 -2.24
CA GLU A 316 -5.63 16.70 -1.71
C GLU A 316 -6.70 16.79 -2.81
N PRO A 317 -7.78 15.99 -2.71
CA PRO A 317 -8.89 16.12 -3.64
C PRO A 317 -9.43 17.56 -3.63
N LYS A 318 -9.54 18.15 -4.82
CA LYS A 318 -10.06 19.51 -5.00
C LYS A 318 -11.43 19.63 -4.33
N ARG A 319 -11.66 20.80 -3.73
CA ARG A 319 -12.96 21.14 -3.16
C ARG A 319 -13.97 21.19 -4.31
N LYS A 320 -14.91 20.23 -4.34
CA LYS A 320 -16.11 20.37 -5.17
C LYS A 320 -17.01 21.40 -4.52
N THR A 321 -17.32 22.45 -5.25
CA THR A 321 -18.34 23.44 -4.90
C THR A 321 -19.68 23.01 -5.45
N ASN A 322 -20.78 23.59 -4.94
CA ASN A 322 -22.13 23.34 -5.48
C ASN A 322 -22.21 23.63 -6.99
N VAL A 323 -21.36 24.52 -7.51
CA VAL A 323 -21.23 24.82 -8.94
C VAL A 323 -20.68 23.61 -9.71
N ASP A 324 -19.68 22.92 -9.17
CA ASP A 324 -19.11 21.72 -9.80
C ASP A 324 -20.11 20.56 -9.84
N ASP A 325 -20.93 20.41 -8.80
CA ASP A 325 -22.00 19.40 -8.77
C ASP A 325 -23.15 19.75 -9.72
N PHE A 326 -23.47 21.04 -9.87
CA PHE A 326 -24.42 21.51 -10.88
C PHE A 326 -23.92 21.26 -12.30
N VAL A 327 -22.65 21.57 -12.59
CA VAL A 327 -22.01 21.32 -13.88
C VAL A 327 -21.97 19.81 -14.18
N ALA A 328 -21.58 18.97 -13.21
CA ALA A 328 -21.57 17.52 -13.39
C ALA A 328 -22.99 16.95 -13.66
N LYS A 329 -24.02 17.45 -12.96
CA LYS A 329 -25.41 17.07 -13.21
C LYS A 329 -25.89 17.55 -14.58
N ARG A 330 -25.55 18.78 -14.96
CA ARG A 330 -25.85 19.34 -16.29
C ARG A 330 -25.20 18.52 -17.39
N ASP A 331 -23.94 18.15 -17.24
CA ASP A 331 -23.20 17.40 -18.24
C ASP A 331 -23.69 15.94 -18.32
N ALA A 332 -24.07 15.34 -17.19
CA ALA A 332 -24.74 14.04 -17.16
C ALA A 332 -26.11 14.09 -17.86
N LEU A 333 -26.92 15.12 -17.61
CA LEU A 333 -28.20 15.34 -18.29
C LEU A 333 -28.00 15.55 -19.80
N ILE A 334 -26.99 16.33 -20.21
CA ILE A 334 -26.65 16.53 -21.63
C ILE A 334 -26.21 15.20 -22.27
N ALA A 335 -25.41 14.40 -21.58
CA ALA A 335 -24.98 13.09 -22.06
C ALA A 335 -26.17 12.12 -22.20
N GLU A 336 -27.12 12.18 -21.27
CA GLU A 336 -28.35 11.37 -21.32
C GLU A 336 -29.29 11.82 -22.45
N VAL A 337 -29.46 13.13 -22.64
CA VAL A 337 -30.20 13.71 -23.78
C VAL A 337 -29.52 13.37 -25.12
N ARG A 338 -28.19 13.34 -25.17
CA ARG A 338 -27.45 12.89 -26.37
C ARG A 338 -27.64 11.41 -26.64
N ARG A 339 -27.69 10.57 -25.60
CA ARG A 339 -28.00 9.14 -25.74
C ARG A 339 -29.44 8.89 -26.18
N SER A 340 -30.40 9.70 -25.73
CA SER A 340 -31.80 9.58 -26.14
C SER A 340 -32.09 10.17 -27.53
N ARG A 341 -31.28 11.14 -27.99
CA ARG A 341 -31.35 11.72 -29.35
C ARG A 341 -30.51 10.98 -30.40
N ALA A 342 -29.70 10.00 -30.02
CA ALA A 342 -29.05 9.12 -30.99
C ALA A 342 -30.14 8.31 -31.72
N PRO A 343 -30.27 8.41 -33.06
CA PRO A 343 -31.31 7.69 -33.78
C PRO A 343 -31.12 6.18 -33.58
N LYS A 344 -32.20 5.49 -33.15
CA LYS A 344 -32.30 4.04 -33.24
C LYS A 344 -32.26 3.66 -34.72
N GLN A 345 -31.07 3.39 -35.26
CA GLN A 345 -30.97 2.70 -36.53
C GLN A 345 -31.37 1.22 -36.33
N ALA A 346 -32.64 1.01 -36.64
CA ALA A 346 -33.29 -0.17 -37.22
C ALA A 346 -33.16 -1.53 -36.50
N ALA A 347 -34.25 -1.89 -35.81
CA ALA A 347 -34.70 -3.28 -35.75
C ALA A 347 -36.20 -3.33 -36.08
N ARG A 348 -36.53 -4.09 -37.14
CA ARG A 348 -37.86 -4.57 -37.61
C ARG A 348 -38.66 -3.58 -38.48
N SER A 349 -39.30 -3.96 -39.59
CA SER A 349 -39.55 -5.24 -40.29
C SER A 349 -40.34 -4.91 -41.57
N ASN A 350 -40.29 -5.75 -42.61
CA ASN A 350 -41.51 -6.22 -43.30
C ASN A 350 -41.21 -7.36 -44.29
N ASP A 351 -42.02 -8.40 -44.18
CA ASP A 351 -42.13 -9.54 -45.09
C ASP A 351 -42.82 -9.18 -46.41
N ALA A 352 -42.34 -9.82 -47.49
CA ALA A 352 -42.98 -10.27 -48.73
C ALA A 352 -43.93 -9.35 -49.54
N VAL A 353 -43.65 -9.12 -50.83
CA VAL A 353 -44.06 -9.94 -51.99
C VAL A 353 -43.45 -9.37 -53.29
N ALA A 354 -43.03 -10.29 -54.15
CA ALA A 354 -42.58 -10.24 -55.55
C ALA A 354 -42.80 -8.98 -56.40
N THR A 355 -41.74 -8.54 -57.11
CA THR A 355 -41.76 -8.40 -58.58
C THR A 355 -40.34 -8.48 -59.14
N GLU A 356 -40.09 -9.43 -60.04
CA GLU A 356 -38.92 -9.43 -60.92
C GLU A 356 -38.96 -8.19 -61.82
N ILE A 357 -37.90 -7.37 -61.79
CA ILE A 357 -37.43 -6.63 -62.97
C ILE A 357 -35.90 -6.66 -62.94
N ARG A 358 -35.32 -7.42 -63.87
CA ARG A 358 -33.93 -7.27 -64.31
C ARG A 358 -33.86 -6.05 -65.23
N ASP A 359 -32.96 -5.12 -64.94
CA ASP A 359 -32.53 -4.09 -65.89
C ASP A 359 -31.13 -3.64 -65.44
N PHE A 360 -30.04 -4.25 -65.92
CA PHE A 360 -29.38 -4.02 -67.22
C PHE A 360 -28.84 -2.60 -67.41
N ALA A 361 -28.14 -2.04 -66.43
CA ALA A 361 -27.28 -0.85 -66.64
C ALA A 361 -26.23 -0.66 -65.52
N GLU A 362 -25.32 -1.63 -65.35
CA GLU A 362 -24.04 -1.43 -64.65
C GLU A 362 -22.92 -2.08 -65.47
N GLU A 363 -22.66 -1.51 -66.65
CA GLU A 363 -21.40 -1.64 -67.37
C GLU A 363 -21.12 -0.29 -68.02
N GLN A 364 -19.87 0.16 -67.97
CA GLN A 364 -19.34 1.49 -68.38
C GLN A 364 -19.47 2.53 -67.25
N GLY A 365 -18.45 2.79 -66.42
CA GLY A 365 -17.11 3.21 -66.81
C GLY A 365 -17.08 4.74 -66.91
N GLY A 366 -16.51 5.43 -65.91
CA GLY A 366 -16.41 6.89 -65.94
C GLY A 366 -15.73 7.49 -64.72
N VAL A 367 -14.44 7.74 -64.86
CA VAL A 367 -13.56 8.52 -63.98
C VAL A 367 -14.02 9.99 -63.92
N TYR A 368 -14.07 10.59 -62.73
CA TYR A 368 -13.43 11.86 -62.33
C TYR A 368 -13.40 11.96 -60.81
#